data_AF-A0A3B9LXU3-F1
#
_entry.id   AF-A0A3B9LXU3-F1
#
_cell.length_a   1.000
_cell.length_b   1.000
_cell.length_c   1.000
_cell.angle_alpha   90.00
_cell.angle_beta   90.00
_cell.angle_gamma   90.00
#
_symmetry.space_group_name_H-M   'P 1'
#
loop_
_entity.id
_entity.type
_entity.pdbx_description
1 polymer ?
#
loop_
_entity_poly.entity_id
_entity_poly.type
_entity_poly.pdbx_seq_one_letter_code
_entity_poly.pdbx_strand_id
1 'polypeptide(L)'
;MDKALVAFEIQKRRVELYRTGVLTKVDDIQRLTEFSLKAGESSTIELLDAIRTRRETLAGFYQTLFDYQVSLLDLELATATPLQK
;
A
#
# COMPACT_ATOMS: atom_id res chain seq x y z
N MET A 1 -25.16 -5.95 -7.86
CA MET A 1 -24.68 -4.55 -7.85
C MET A 1 -24.01 -4.22 -6.52
N ASP A 2 -24.72 -4.34 -5.40
CA ASP A 2 -24.23 -3.92 -4.06
C ASP A 2 -22.89 -4.54 -3.65
N LYS A 3 -22.67 -5.84 -3.94
CA LYS A 3 -21.40 -6.52 -3.63
C LYS A 3 -20.20 -5.93 -4.38
N ALA A 4 -20.35 -5.61 -5.67
CA ALA A 4 -19.28 -5.05 -6.49
C ALA A 4 -18.94 -3.63 -6.04
N LEU A 5 -19.96 -2.83 -5.71
CA LEU A 5 -19.78 -1.48 -5.18
C LEU A 5 -19.06 -1.48 -3.84
N VAL A 6 -19.46 -2.36 -2.92
CA VAL A 6 -18.79 -2.50 -1.60
C VAL A 6 -17.34 -2.95 -1.78
N ALA A 7 -17.07 -3.93 -2.64
CA ALA A 7 -15.70 -4.36 -2.91
C ALA A 7 -14.83 -3.23 -3.45
N PHE A 8 -15.36 -2.45 -4.41
CA PHE A 8 -14.68 -1.28 -4.97
C PHE A 8 -14.35 -0.23 -3.90
N GLU A 9 -15.31 0.17 -3.08
CA GLU A 9 -15.08 1.18 -2.04
C GLU A 9 -14.06 0.72 -0.98
N ILE A 10 -14.08 -0.57 -0.63
CA ILE A 10 -13.08 -1.15 0.28
C ILE A 10 -11.67 -1.03 -0.34
N GLN A 11 -11.49 -1.45 -1.60
CA GLN A 11 -10.17 -1.41 -2.22
C GLN A 11 -9.69 0.01 -2.46
N LYS A 12 -10.59 0.92 -2.88
CA LYS A 12 -10.32 2.35 -2.99
C LYS A 12 -9.79 2.91 -1.67
N ARG A 13 -10.49 2.61 -0.57
CA ARG A 13 -10.08 3.06 0.76
C ARG A 13 -8.72 2.47 1.18
N ARG A 14 -8.44 1.21 0.86
CA ARG A 14 -7.12 0.61 1.13
C ARG A 14 -6.01 1.31 0.34
N VAL A 15 -6.21 1.61 -0.94
CA VAL A 15 -5.25 2.38 -1.75
C VAL A 15 -4.99 3.75 -1.13
N GLU A 16 -6.03 4.46 -0.69
CA GLU A 16 -5.90 5.74 0.00
C GLU A 16 -5.05 5.63 1.26
N LEU A 17 -5.35 4.67 2.15
CA LEU A 17 -4.60 4.46 3.39
C LEU A 17 -3.10 4.22 3.15
N TYR A 18 -2.76 3.44 2.12
CA TYR A 18 -1.37 3.25 1.73
C TYR A 18 -0.71 4.58 1.32
N ARG A 19 -1.37 5.33 0.43
CA ARG A 19 -0.84 6.59 -0.13
C ARG A 19 -0.72 7.71 0.91
N THR A 20 -1.65 7.81 1.84
CA THR A 20 -1.71 8.94 2.78
C THR A 20 -0.92 8.72 4.07
N GLY A 21 -0.40 7.51 4.33
CA GLY A 21 0.28 7.27 5.60
C GLY A 21 1.18 6.06 5.67
N VAL A 22 0.72 4.87 5.24
CA VAL A 22 1.49 3.63 5.48
C VAL A 22 2.85 3.68 4.78
N LEU A 23 2.89 4.12 3.52
CA LEU A 23 4.15 4.21 2.76
C LEU A 23 5.12 5.23 3.36
N THR A 24 4.62 6.42 3.72
CA THR A 24 5.43 7.45 4.39
C THR A 24 6.02 6.93 5.70
N LYS A 25 5.22 6.22 6.51
CA LYS A 25 5.68 5.71 7.79
C LYS A 25 6.80 4.69 7.66
N VAL A 26 6.71 3.76 6.71
CA VAL A 26 7.79 2.77 6.50
C VAL A 26 9.03 3.38 5.85
N ASP A 27 8.88 4.42 5.03
CA ASP A 27 9.99 5.23 4.53
C ASP A 27 10.71 5.95 5.68
N ASP A 28 9.96 6.55 6.60
CA ASP A 28 10.49 7.25 7.78
C ASP A 28 11.25 6.31 8.70
N ILE A 29 10.68 5.12 8.97
CA ILE A 29 11.34 4.10 9.80
C ILE A 29 12.69 3.72 9.19
N GLN A 30 12.73 3.39 7.90
CA GLN A 30 14.00 3.03 7.25
C GLN A 30 15.02 4.17 7.34
N ARG A 31 14.61 5.41 7.07
CA ARG A 31 15.50 6.59 7.14
C ARG A 31 16.04 6.83 8.55
N LEU A 32 15.20 6.72 9.57
CA LEU A 32 15.60 6.90 10.96
C LEU A 32 16.54 5.80 11.43
N THR A 33 16.29 4.55 11.05
CA THR A 33 17.19 3.43 11.38
C THR A 33 18.53 3.58 10.67
N GLU A 34 18.56 4.05 9.42
CA GLU A 34 19.81 4.35 8.71
C GLU A 34 20.60 5.48 9.40
N PHE A 35 19.91 6.54 9.85
CA PHE A 35 20.53 7.61 10.63
C PHE A 35 21.12 7.09 11.95
N SER A 36 20.35 6.28 12.69
CA SER A 36 20.76 5.72 13.99
C SER A 36 21.95 4.77 13.82
N LEU A 37 21.98 3.97 12.75
CA LEU A 37 23.13 3.12 12.41
C LEU A 37 24.40 3.95 12.19
N LYS A 38 24.30 5.07 11.45
CA LYS A 38 25.43 5.99 11.22
C LYS A 38 25.92 6.66 12.50
N ALA A 39 25.02 6.91 13.45
CA ALA A 39 25.34 7.44 14.78
C ALA A 39 25.92 6.39 15.75
N GLY A 40 25.88 5.09 15.39
CA GLY A 40 26.27 4.00 16.28
C GLY A 40 25.21 3.62 17.32
N GLU A 41 23.98 4.11 17.15
CA GLU A 41 22.84 3.90 18.06
C GLU A 41 21.93 2.74 17.63
N SER A 42 22.21 2.12 16.48
CA SER A 42 21.46 0.98 15.94
C SER A 42 22.41 0.00 15.23
N SER A 43 21.92 -1.19 14.94
CA SER A 43 22.67 -2.28 14.31
C SER A 43 22.32 -2.43 12.82
N THR A 44 23.23 -3.05 12.06
CA THR A 44 22.98 -3.40 10.65
C THR A 44 21.76 -4.31 10.50
N ILE A 45 21.49 -5.20 11.47
CA ILE A 45 20.31 -6.08 11.42
C ILE A 45 19.01 -5.27 11.51
N GLU A 46 18.93 -4.29 12.40
CA GLU A 46 17.75 -3.42 12.51
C GLU A 46 17.49 -2.65 11.20
N LEU A 47 18.54 -2.17 10.53
CA LEU A 47 18.38 -1.55 9.21
C LEU A 47 17.86 -2.54 8.16
N LEU A 48 18.38 -3.76 8.13
CA LEU A 48 17.90 -4.80 7.20
C LEU A 48 16.43 -5.15 7.46
N ASP A 49 16.00 -5.19 8.72
CA ASP A 49 14.61 -5.43 9.07
C ASP A 49 13.69 -4.27 8.67
N ALA A 50 14.14 -3.02 8.83
CA ALA A 50 13.40 -1.84 8.35
C ALA A 50 13.24 -1.88 6.81
N ILE A 51 14.31 -2.22 6.08
CA ILE A 51 14.29 -2.39 4.62
C ILE A 51 13.33 -3.51 4.21
N ARG A 52 13.38 -4.66 4.90
CA ARG A 52 12.50 -5.80 4.63
C ARG A 52 11.03 -5.41 4.85
N THR A 53 10.71 -4.80 5.98
CA THR A 53 9.36 -4.33 6.31
C THR A 53 8.83 -3.35 5.26
N ARG A 54 9.67 -2.41 4.82
CA ARG A 54 9.31 -1.47 3.75
C ARG A 54 9.01 -2.19 2.43
N ARG A 55 9.82 -3.17 2.04
CA ARG A 55 9.61 -3.97 0.82
C ARG A 55 8.33 -4.80 0.88
N GLU A 56 8.06 -5.46 2.00
CA GLU A 56 6.82 -6.20 2.23
C GLU A 56 5.59 -5.27 2.14
N THR A 57 5.71 -4.07 2.72
CA THR A 57 4.66 -3.05 2.66
C THR A 57 4.41 -2.57 1.22
N LEU A 58 5.46 -2.34 0.43
CA LEU A 58 5.34 -1.99 -1.00
C LEU A 58 4.71 -3.11 -1.81
N ALA A 59 5.08 -4.37 -1.56
CA ALA A 59 4.44 -5.51 -2.21
C ALA A 59 2.93 -5.56 -1.91
N GLY A 60 2.54 -5.35 -0.65
CA GLY A 60 1.14 -5.24 -0.25
C GLY A 60 0.39 -4.06 -0.90
N PHE A 61 1.07 -2.92 -1.08
CA PHE A 61 0.51 -1.78 -1.80
C PHE A 61 0.24 -2.10 -3.27
N TYR A 62 1.19 -2.72 -3.97
CA TYR A 62 1.01 -3.10 -5.37
C TYR A 62 -0.09 -4.14 -5.55
N GLN A 63 -0.20 -5.11 -4.66
CA GLN A 63 -1.33 -6.04 -4.65
C GLN A 63 -2.66 -5.30 -4.48
N THR A 64 -2.71 -4.33 -3.55
CA THR A 64 -3.90 -3.52 -3.31
C THR A 64 -4.28 -2.67 -4.54
N LEU A 65 -3.30 -2.13 -5.27
CA LEU A 65 -3.55 -1.44 -6.53
C LEU A 65 -4.16 -2.37 -7.59
N PHE A 66 -3.64 -3.59 -7.70
CA PHE A 66 -4.20 -4.60 -8.60
C PHE A 66 -5.64 -4.93 -8.21
N ASP A 67 -5.89 -5.25 -6.94
CA ASP A 67 -7.22 -5.59 -6.41
C ASP A 67 -8.23 -4.45 -6.64
N TYR A 68 -7.78 -3.19 -6.49
CA TYR A 68 -8.60 -2.01 -6.79
C TYR A 68 -9.03 -1.96 -8.25
N GLN A 69 -8.11 -2.18 -9.20
CA GLN A 69 -8.45 -2.17 -10.63
C GLN A 69 -9.37 -3.33 -11.00
N VAL A 70 -9.18 -4.51 -10.42
CA VAL A 70 -10.09 -5.65 -10.60
C VAL A 70 -11.48 -5.30 -10.08
N SER A 71 -11.58 -4.75 -8.87
CA SER A 71 -12.88 -4.37 -8.28
C SER A 71 -13.62 -3.29 -9.07
N LEU A 72 -12.88 -2.38 -9.72
CA LEU A 72 -13.44 -1.40 -10.62
C LEU A 72 -14.01 -2.06 -11.88
N LEU A 73 -13.26 -2.94 -12.53
CA LEU A 73 -13.73 -3.65 -13.71
C LEU A 73 -14.99 -4.47 -13.41
N ASP A 74 -15.02 -5.16 -12.27
CA ASP A 74 -16.20 -5.90 -11.81
C ASP A 74 -17.42 -4.98 -11.62
N LEU A 75 -17.21 -3.76 -11.12
CA LEU A 75 -18.26 -2.76 -10.96
C LEU A 75 -18.76 -2.22 -12.31
N GLU A 76 -17.86 -1.93 -13.25
CA GLU A 76 -18.21 -1.49 -14.60
C GLU A 76 -19.02 -2.56 -15.34
N LEU A 77 -18.62 -3.83 -15.24
CA LEU A 77 -19.36 -4.96 -15.80
C LEU A 77 -20.75 -5.10 -15.15
N ALA A 78 -20.85 -4.98 -13.83
CA ALA A 78 -22.11 -5.10 -13.11
C ALA A 78 -23.08 -3.94 -13.38
N THR A 79 -22.57 -2.77 -13.80
CA THR A 79 -23.36 -1.56 -14.08
C THR A 79 -23.51 -1.28 -15.57
N ALA A 80 -22.87 -2.07 -16.44
CA ALA A 80 -22.75 -1.84 -17.88
C ALA A 80 -22.33 -0.41 -18.24
N THR A 81 -21.55 0.24 -17.36
CA THR A 81 -21.17 1.64 -17.47
C THR A 81 -19.67 1.76 -17.27
N PRO A 82 -18.90 2.32 -18.23
CA PRO A 82 -17.50 2.62 -18.01
C PRO A 82 -17.36 3.79 -17.02
N LEU A 83 -16.57 3.57 -15.96
CA LEU A 83 -16.30 4.53 -14.89
C LEU A 83 -14.90 5.14 -15.03
N GLN A 84 -13.99 4.48 -15.76
CA GLN A 84 -12.75 5.07 -16.28
C GLN A 84 -12.85 5.35 -17.79
N LYS A 85 -12.18 6.42 -18.24
CA LYS A 85 -12.03 6.80 -19.65
C LYS A 85 -10.67 6.39 -20.18
#